data_AF-A0A497RRE4-F1
#
_entry.id   AF-A0A497RRE4-F1
#
_cell.length_a   1.000
_cell.length_b   1.000
_cell.length_c   1.000
_cell.angle_alpha   90.00
_cell.angle_beta   90.00
_cell.angle_gamma   90.00
#
_symmetry.space_group_name_H-M   'P 1'
#
loop_
_entity.id
_entity.type
_entity.pdbx_description
1 polymer ?
#
loop_
_entity_poly.entity_id
_entity_poly.type
_entity_poly.pdbx_seq_one_letter_code
_entity_poly.pdbx_strand_id
1 'polypeptide(L)'
;MSGYKIHILVYLISILALVFLLKNYNLLELPMETMLLGILIGIPYSILPDIDLPSSVMRKFLGRISIATILVLLIAYLFLKNILLIYISISLALFLYFLWFSRHRGFFHSITAAILFSAPLFLIDTHIVGFALFGYLSHLTIDGKLSLF
;
A
#
# COMPACT_ATOMS: atom_id res chain seq x y z
N MET A 1 5.70 15.89 9.25
CA MET A 1 4.57 16.46 8.48
C MET A 1 3.28 15.83 8.99
N SER A 2 2.27 16.65 9.28
CA SER A 2 0.97 16.25 9.83
C SER A 2 -0.01 15.70 8.77
N GLY A 3 0.34 15.77 7.48
CA GLY A 3 -0.54 15.43 6.35
C GLY A 3 -1.04 13.98 6.32
N TYR A 4 -0.20 12.99 6.69
CA TYR A 4 -0.60 11.58 6.67
C TYR A 4 -1.86 11.29 7.50
N LYS A 5 -2.08 12.04 8.59
CA LYS A 5 -3.29 11.91 9.42
C LYS A 5 -4.56 12.29 8.66
N ILE A 6 -4.47 13.32 7.81
CA ILE A 6 -5.58 13.77 6.96
C ILE A 6 -5.89 12.70 5.91
N HIS A 7 -4.89 12.13 5.26
CA HIS A 7 -5.11 11.07 4.27
C HIS A 7 -5.79 9.84 4.89
N ILE A 8 -5.32 9.39 6.06
CA ILE A 8 -5.96 8.28 6.80
C ILE A 8 -7.39 8.64 7.19
N LEU A 9 -7.61 9.84 7.74
CA LEU A 9 -8.94 10.28 8.18
C LEU A 9 -9.93 10.33 7.02
N VAL A 10 -9.54 10.94 5.90
CA VAL A 10 -10.40 11.05 4.71
C VAL A 10 -10.69 9.67 4.15
N TYR A 11 -9.69 8.78 4.05
CA TYR A 11 -9.90 7.39 3.66
C TYR A 11 -10.94 6.71 4.57
N LEU A 12 -10.75 6.77 5.90
CA LEU A 12 -11.65 6.11 6.85
C LEU A 12 -13.08 6.64 6.78
N ILE A 13 -13.28 7.95 6.73
CA ILE A 13 -14.62 8.54 6.63
C ILE A 13 -15.29 8.11 5.32
N SER A 14 -14.57 8.23 4.20
CA SER A 14 -15.12 7.95 2.89
C SER A 14 -15.40 6.46 2.66
N ILE A 15 -14.53 5.55 3.14
CA ILE A 15 -14.75 4.12 2.99
C ILE A 15 -15.86 3.61 3.91
N LEU A 16 -15.96 4.12 5.15
CA LEU A 16 -17.05 3.74 6.05
C LEU A 16 -18.40 4.24 5.53
N ALA A 17 -18.46 5.46 4.99
CA ALA A 17 -19.67 5.97 4.35
C ALA A 17 -20.05 5.13 3.13
N LEU A 18 -19.09 4.79 2.26
CA LEU A 18 -19.33 3.95 1.09
C LEU A 18 -19.85 2.56 1.49
N VAL A 19 -19.17 1.89 2.43
CA VAL A 19 -19.57 0.57 2.92
C VAL A 19 -20.97 0.60 3.54
N PHE A 20 -21.27 1.61 4.35
CA PHE A 20 -22.60 1.79 4.96
C PHE A 20 -23.69 1.94 3.90
N LEU A 21 -23.46 2.80 2.89
CA LEU A 21 -24.40 2.98 1.79
C LEU A 21 -24.61 1.69 1.01
N LEU A 22 -23.53 1.03 0.58
CA LEU A 22 -23.64 -0.18 -0.23
C LEU A 22 -24.31 -1.34 0.53
N LYS A 23 -24.06 -1.47 1.84
CA LYS A 23 -24.76 -2.46 2.68
C LYS A 23 -26.25 -2.15 2.81
N ASN A 24 -26.63 -0.89 3.02
CA ASN A 24 -28.04 -0.50 3.15
C ASN A 24 -28.85 -0.71 1.87
N TYR A 25 -28.21 -0.63 0.70
CA TYR A 25 -28.85 -0.91 -0.58
C TYR A 25 -28.68 -2.36 -1.07
N ASN A 26 -28.16 -3.27 -0.22
CA ASN A 26 -27.84 -4.65 -0.58
C ASN A 26 -26.95 -4.79 -1.84
N LEU A 27 -26.07 -3.82 -2.08
CA LEU A 27 -25.13 -3.80 -3.20
C LEU A 27 -23.75 -4.39 -2.82
N LEU A 28 -23.55 -4.74 -1.55
CA LEU A 28 -22.28 -5.28 -1.05
C LEU A 28 -22.49 -6.53 -0.18
N GLU A 29 -22.40 -7.69 -0.81
CA GLU A 29 -22.45 -8.99 -0.16
C GLU A 29 -21.05 -9.50 0.20
N LEU A 30 -20.39 -8.82 1.16
CA LEU A 30 -19.11 -9.26 1.71
C LEU A 30 -19.23 -9.77 3.15
N PRO A 31 -18.46 -10.82 3.51
CA PRO A 31 -18.23 -11.20 4.89
C PRO A 31 -17.65 -10.03 5.69
N MET A 32 -17.99 -9.96 6.98
CA MET A 32 -17.51 -8.90 7.87
C MET A 32 -15.98 -8.94 7.98
N GLU A 33 -15.39 -10.12 7.97
CA GLU A 33 -13.96 -10.36 8.05
C GLU A 33 -13.22 -9.72 6.86
N THR A 34 -13.72 -9.95 5.64
CA THR A 34 -13.16 -9.36 4.42
C THR A 34 -13.27 -7.84 4.44
N MET A 35 -14.39 -7.30 4.95
CA MET A 35 -14.56 -5.85 5.10
C MET A 35 -13.58 -5.25 6.11
N LEU A 36 -13.44 -5.85 7.29
CA LEU A 36 -12.52 -5.38 8.32
C LEU A 36 -11.08 -5.46 7.84
N LEU A 37 -10.69 -6.57 7.22
CA LEU A 37 -9.36 -6.75 6.66
C LEU A 37 -9.10 -5.75 5.52
N GLY A 38 -10.07 -5.54 4.63
CA GLY A 38 -10.00 -4.56 3.56
C GLY A 38 -9.80 -3.14 4.09
N ILE A 39 -10.60 -2.73 5.08
CA ILE A 39 -10.47 -1.40 5.73
C ILE A 39 -9.07 -1.24 6.31
N LEU A 40 -8.59 -2.23 7.08
CA LEU A 40 -7.26 -2.23 7.70
C LEU A 40 -6.14 -2.16 6.67
N ILE A 41 -6.26 -2.85 5.54
CA ILE A 41 -5.29 -2.82 4.44
C ILE A 41 -5.33 -1.50 3.69
N GLY A 42 -6.49 -0.86 3.51
CA GLY A 42 -6.53 0.43 2.80
C GLY A 42 -5.88 1.58 3.58
N ILE A 43 -5.75 1.50 4.91
CA ILE A 43 -5.05 2.52 5.72
C ILE A 43 -3.59 2.72 5.28
N PRO A 44 -2.72 1.69 5.23
CA PRO A 44 -1.36 1.88 4.73
C PRO A 44 -1.36 2.30 3.25
N TYR A 45 -2.32 1.85 2.43
CA TYR A 45 -2.41 2.29 1.04
C TYR A 45 -2.76 3.77 0.89
N SER A 46 -3.51 4.36 1.82
CA SER A 46 -3.84 5.79 1.82
C SER A 46 -2.65 6.71 2.16
N ILE A 47 -1.53 6.13 2.58
CA ILE A 47 -0.28 6.88 2.84
C ILE A 47 0.91 6.30 2.05
N LEU A 48 0.65 5.33 1.17
CA LEU A 48 1.69 4.68 0.36
C LEU A 48 2.33 5.63 -0.67
N PRO A 49 1.60 6.56 -1.33
CA PRO A 49 2.22 7.51 -2.25
C PRO A 49 3.38 8.32 -1.64
N ASP A 50 3.28 8.66 -0.36
CA ASP A 50 4.29 9.39 0.40
C ASP A 50 5.61 8.62 0.62
N ILE A 51 5.72 7.37 0.16
CA ILE A 51 6.96 6.58 0.23
C ILE A 51 8.12 7.26 -0.52
N ASP A 52 7.82 8.10 -1.51
CA ASP A 52 8.82 8.85 -2.26
C ASP A 52 9.49 9.95 -1.42
N LEU A 53 8.83 10.43 -0.36
CA LEU A 53 9.34 11.49 0.50
C LEU A 53 10.31 10.93 1.57
N PRO A 54 11.60 11.36 1.60
CA PRO A 54 12.60 10.85 2.54
C PRO A 54 12.20 10.92 4.02
N SER A 55 11.41 11.93 4.38
CA SER A 55 10.99 12.20 5.75
C SER A 55 9.71 11.48 6.17
N SER A 56 8.98 10.83 5.24
CA SER A 56 7.67 10.25 5.53
C SER A 56 7.73 9.08 6.51
N VAL A 57 6.65 8.93 7.26
CA VAL A 57 6.46 7.81 8.18
C VAL A 57 6.43 6.50 7.40
N MET A 58 5.74 6.49 6.25
CA MET A 58 5.61 5.31 5.40
C MET A 58 6.97 4.83 4.88
N ARG A 59 7.82 5.73 4.37
CA ARG A 59 9.16 5.35 3.88
C ARG A 59 10.04 4.78 4.99
N LYS A 60 10.02 5.38 6.18
CA LYS A 60 10.78 4.88 7.33
C LYS A 60 10.28 3.51 7.79
N PHE A 61 8.96 3.33 7.83
CA PHE A 61 8.33 2.08 8.21
C PHE A 61 8.68 0.96 7.22
N LEU A 62 8.45 1.18 5.92
CA LEU A 62 8.77 0.21 4.87
C LEU A 62 10.27 -0.06 4.82
N GLY A 63 11.13 0.95 4.97
CA GLY A 63 12.58 0.75 5.05
C GLY A 63 12.98 -0.22 6.17
N ARG A 64 12.43 -0.04 7.38
CA ARG A 64 12.71 -0.93 8.53
C ARG A 64 12.20 -2.35 8.29
N ILE A 65 10.97 -2.49 7.80
CA ILE A 65 10.38 -3.80 7.52
C ILE A 65 11.17 -4.50 6.43
N SER A 66 11.44 -3.85 5.30
CA SER A 66 12.20 -4.44 4.20
C SER A 66 13.60 -4.89 4.64
N ILE A 67 14.32 -4.09 5.44
CA ILE A 67 15.62 -4.49 5.99
C ILE A 67 15.46 -5.73 6.90
N ALA A 68 14.48 -5.73 7.81
CA ALA A 68 14.24 -6.87 8.69
C ALA A 68 13.88 -8.13 7.88
N THR A 69 13.02 -7.99 6.85
CA THR A 69 12.64 -9.08 5.94
C THR A 69 13.85 -9.61 5.18
N ILE A 70 14.72 -8.74 4.65
CA ILE A 70 15.96 -9.16 3.99
C ILE A 70 16.82 -10.00 4.95
N LEU A 71 17.03 -9.53 6.18
CA LEU A 71 17.82 -10.28 7.17
C LEU A 71 17.20 -11.65 7.48
N VAL A 72 15.88 -11.71 7.70
CA VAL A 72 15.17 -12.97 7.95
C VAL A 72 15.30 -13.93 6.77
N LEU A 73 15.14 -13.44 5.53
CA LEU A 73 15.26 -14.25 4.32
C LEU A 73 16.68 -14.78 4.12
N LEU A 74 17.70 -13.96 4.38
CA LEU A 74 19.10 -14.37 4.31
C LEU A 74 19.44 -15.42 5.37
N ILE A 75 18.94 -15.25 6.61
CA ILE A 75 19.09 -16.25 7.67
C ILE A 75 18.38 -17.55 7.26
N ALA A 76 17.13 -17.47 6.79
CA ALA A 76 16.37 -18.63 6.33
C ALA A 76 17.08 -19.39 5.19
N TYR A 77 17.73 -18.67 4.28
CA TYR A 77 18.55 -19.27 3.23
C TYR A 77 19.70 -20.14 3.79
N LEU A 78 20.30 -19.76 4.92
CA LEU A 78 21.36 -20.56 5.53
C LEU A 78 20.89 -21.97 5.93
N PHE A 79 19.61 -22.12 6.28
CA PHE A 79 19.02 -23.40 6.69
C PHE A 79 18.35 -24.13 5.52
N LEU A 80 17.57 -23.42 4.72
CA LEU A 80 16.71 -24.00 3.68
C LEU A 80 17.40 -24.16 2.32
N LYS A 81 18.49 -23.42 2.08
CA LYS A 81 19.26 -23.42 0.82
C LYS A 81 18.43 -23.15 -0.45
N ASN A 82 17.26 -22.53 -0.30
CA ASN A 82 16.40 -22.18 -1.42
C ASN A 82 16.82 -20.86 -2.05
N ILE A 83 17.31 -20.89 -3.29
CA ILE A 83 17.80 -19.71 -4.03
C ILE A 83 16.75 -18.60 -4.19
N LEU A 84 15.47 -18.95 -4.19
CA LEU A 84 14.37 -17.99 -4.30
C LEU A 84 14.39 -16.95 -3.16
N LEU A 85 14.85 -17.34 -1.96
CA LEU A 85 15.00 -16.43 -0.82
C LEU A 85 16.03 -15.32 -1.10
N ILE A 86 17.12 -15.65 -1.81
CA ILE A 86 18.13 -14.68 -2.23
C ILE A 86 17.55 -13.72 -3.27
N TYR A 87 16.80 -14.22 -4.24
CA TYR A 87 16.18 -13.37 -5.26
C TYR A 87 15.17 -12.38 -4.68
N ILE A 88 14.36 -12.80 -3.70
CA ILE A 88 13.45 -11.89 -3.00
C ILE A 88 14.25 -10.83 -2.22
N SER A 89 15.29 -11.23 -1.49
CA SER A 89 16.16 -10.29 -0.76
C SER A 89 16.81 -9.24 -1.66
N ILE A 90 17.35 -9.67 -2.81
CA ILE A 90 17.95 -8.77 -3.81
C ILE A 90 16.88 -7.83 -4.37
N SER A 91 15.70 -8.34 -4.70
CA SER A 91 14.60 -7.53 -5.22
C SER A 91 14.16 -6.45 -4.22
N LEU A 92 14.06 -6.79 -2.94
CA LEU A 92 13.77 -5.83 -1.87
C LEU A 92 14.89 -4.80 -1.71
N ALA A 93 16.16 -5.22 -1.76
CA ALA A 93 17.29 -4.31 -1.66
C ALA A 93 17.32 -3.32 -2.84
N LEU A 94 17.07 -3.79 -4.06
CA LEU A 94 16.96 -2.95 -5.25
C LEU A 94 15.78 -1.99 -5.16
N PHE A 95 14.63 -2.43 -4.63
CA PHE A 95 13.49 -1.55 -4.38
C PHE A 95 13.84 -0.42 -3.41
N LEU A 96 14.49 -0.74 -2.27
CA LEU A 96 14.94 0.29 -1.31
C LEU A 96 15.94 1.26 -1.94
N TYR A 97 16.88 0.74 -2.74
CA TYR A 97 17.82 1.56 -3.49
C TYR A 97 17.10 2.49 -4.47
N PHE A 98 16.12 1.98 -5.22
CA PHE A 98 15.31 2.78 -6.14
C PHE A 98 14.56 3.93 -5.43
N LEU A 99 14.03 3.70 -4.23
CA LEU A 99 13.36 4.75 -3.44
C LEU A 99 14.27 5.94 -3.11
N TRP A 100 15.59 5.78 -3.12
CA TRP A 100 16.52 6.90 -2.94
C TRP A 100 16.56 7.86 -4.13
N PHE A 101 16.28 7.36 -5.33
CA PHE A 101 16.28 8.16 -6.56
C PHE A 101 14.87 8.59 -6.99
N SER A 102 13.84 8.12 -6.29
CA SER A 102 12.46 8.51 -6.57
C SER A 102 12.26 10.00 -6.32
N ARG A 103 11.72 10.69 -7.33
CA ARG A 103 11.30 12.08 -7.19
C ARG A 103 9.98 12.14 -6.43
N HIS A 104 9.90 13.04 -5.46
CA HIS A 104 8.64 13.33 -4.80
C HIS A 104 7.61 13.82 -5.83
N ARG A 105 6.40 13.25 -5.79
CA ARG A 105 5.30 13.50 -6.76
C ARG A 105 5.57 12.99 -8.17
N GLY A 106 6.44 11.98 -8.30
CA GLY A 106 6.64 11.22 -9.54
C GLY A 106 5.69 10.03 -9.64
N PHE A 107 6.21 8.89 -10.11
CA PHE A 107 5.46 7.65 -10.33
C PHE A 107 4.52 7.27 -9.17
N PHE A 108 4.95 7.42 -7.90
CA PHE A 108 4.13 7.09 -6.73
C PHE A 108 2.87 7.97 -6.55
N HIS A 109 2.72 9.05 -7.31
CA HIS A 109 1.53 9.90 -7.32
C HIS A 109 0.73 9.76 -8.61
N SER A 110 0.62 8.53 -9.12
CA SER A 110 -0.09 8.21 -10.37
C SER A 110 -1.12 7.09 -10.17
N ILE A 111 -2.13 7.07 -11.04
CA ILE A 111 -3.14 5.99 -11.09
C ILE A 111 -2.47 4.66 -11.47
N THR A 112 -1.45 4.69 -12.32
CA THR A 112 -0.72 3.47 -12.69
C THR A 112 -0.01 2.84 -11.51
N ALA A 113 0.61 3.66 -10.64
CA ALA A 113 1.17 3.16 -9.38
C ALA A 113 0.09 2.62 -8.44
N ALA A 114 -1.06 3.29 -8.33
CA ALA A 114 -2.18 2.80 -7.51
C ALA A 114 -2.58 1.37 -7.91
N ILE A 115 -2.74 1.12 -9.21
CA ILE A 115 -3.07 -0.20 -9.77
C ILE A 115 -1.93 -1.18 -9.51
N LEU A 116 -0.69 -0.82 -9.83
CA LEU A 116 0.46 -1.72 -9.73
C LEU A 116 0.73 -2.15 -8.28
N PHE A 117 0.62 -1.23 -7.32
CA PHE A 117 0.84 -1.55 -5.91
C PHE A 117 -0.32 -2.35 -5.30
N SER A 118 -1.55 -2.16 -5.78
CA SER A 118 -2.71 -2.91 -5.27
C SER A 118 -2.86 -4.28 -5.93
N ALA A 119 -2.33 -4.48 -7.14
CA ALA A 119 -2.49 -5.71 -7.91
C ALA A 119 -2.03 -7.01 -7.20
N PRO A 120 -0.93 -7.05 -6.42
CA PRO A 120 -0.56 -8.25 -5.68
C PRO A 120 -1.62 -8.75 -4.70
N LEU A 121 -2.53 -7.88 -4.25
CA LEU A 121 -3.62 -8.26 -3.33
C LEU A 121 -4.68 -9.14 -4.00
N PHE A 122 -4.71 -9.25 -5.34
CA PHE A 122 -5.52 -10.22 -6.06
C PHE A 122 -5.21 -11.68 -5.65
N LEU A 123 -4.00 -11.93 -5.16
CA LEU A 123 -3.59 -13.25 -4.67
C LEU A 123 -4.17 -13.59 -3.29
N ILE A 124 -4.74 -12.60 -2.58
CA ILE A 124 -5.35 -12.75 -1.26
C ILE A 124 -6.87 -12.76 -1.41
N ASP A 125 -7.45 -11.68 -1.92
CA ASP A 125 -8.89 -11.52 -2.16
C ASP A 125 -9.11 -10.34 -3.12
N THR A 126 -9.94 -10.54 -4.14
CA THR A 126 -10.25 -9.53 -5.17
C THR A 126 -10.91 -8.27 -4.59
N HIS A 127 -11.70 -8.39 -3.52
CA HIS A 127 -12.38 -7.26 -2.89
C HIS A 127 -11.41 -6.39 -2.10
N ILE A 128 -10.38 -6.99 -1.48
CA ILE A 128 -9.34 -6.26 -0.75
C ILE A 128 -8.59 -5.29 -1.69
N VAL A 129 -8.42 -5.67 -2.96
CA VAL A 129 -7.84 -4.78 -3.99
C VAL A 129 -8.65 -3.49 -4.09
N GLY A 130 -9.99 -3.56 -4.03
CA GLY A 130 -10.87 -2.40 -4.06
C GLY A 130 -10.62 -1.43 -2.91
N PHE A 131 -10.48 -1.95 -1.68
CA PHE A 131 -10.15 -1.13 -0.50
C PHE A 131 -8.76 -0.48 -0.60
N ALA A 132 -7.77 -1.24 -1.07
CA ALA A 132 -6.41 -0.74 -1.26
C ALA A 132 -6.35 0.35 -2.34
N LEU A 133 -7.00 0.13 -3.49
CA LEU A 133 -7.14 1.11 -4.55
C LEU A 133 -7.85 2.37 -4.06
N PHE A 134 -8.95 2.21 -3.33
CA PHE A 134 -9.69 3.33 -2.77
C PHE A 134 -8.84 4.14 -1.78
N GLY A 135 -8.07 3.46 -0.92
CA GLY A 135 -7.07 4.09 -0.07
C GLY A 135 -6.08 4.93 -0.86
N TYR A 136 -5.43 4.33 -1.86
CA TYR A 136 -4.44 5.02 -2.70
C TYR A 136 -5.04 6.21 -3.47
N LEU A 137 -6.21 6.03 -4.09
CA LEU A 137 -6.89 7.10 -4.84
C LEU A 137 -7.39 8.22 -3.92
N SER A 138 -7.81 7.91 -2.70
CA SER A 138 -8.17 8.94 -1.71
C SER A 138 -6.98 9.85 -1.40
N HIS A 139 -5.76 9.29 -1.36
CA HIS A 139 -4.56 10.10 -1.21
C HIS A 139 -4.37 11.05 -2.41
N LEU A 140 -4.40 10.51 -3.62
CA LEU A 140 -4.21 11.28 -4.85
C LEU A 140 -5.25 12.39 -5.03
N THR A 141 -6.50 12.13 -4.66
CA THR A 141 -7.59 13.12 -4.75
C THR A 141 -7.38 14.30 -3.80
N ILE A 142 -6.96 14.03 -2.55
CA ILE A 142 -6.66 15.08 -1.56
C ILE A 142 -5.52 15.98 -2.05
N ASP A 143 -4.51 15.38 -2.67
CA ASP A 143 -3.35 16.11 -3.19
C ASP A 143 -3.60 16.78 -4.55
N GLY A 144 -4.77 16.54 -5.17
CA GLY A 144 -5.08 17.03 -6.53
C GLY A 144 -4.18 16.41 -7.61
N LYS A 145 -3.70 15.18 -7.39
CA LYS A 145 -2.70 14.47 -8.20
C LYS A 145 -3.26 13.23 -8.89
N LEU A 146 -4.39 13.38 -9.58
CA LEU A 146 -4.91 12.34 -10.48
C LEU A 146 -4.22 12.45 -11.84
N SER A 147 -2.96 12.00 -11.94
CA SER A 147 -2.29 11.78 -13.22
C SER A 147 -2.23 10.29 -13.57
N LEU A 148 -2.21 9.98 -14.86
CA LEU A 148 -1.99 8.62 -15.34
C LEU A 148 -0.54 8.17 -15.10
N PHE A 149 0.42 9.09 -15.20
CA PHE A 149 1.86 8.89 -15.04
C PHE A 149 2.50 10.02 -14.23
#